data_AF-A0A417XS64-F1
#
_entry.id   AF-A0A417XS64-F1
#
_cell.length_a   1.000
_cell.length_b   1.000
_cell.length_c   1.000
_cell.angle_alpha   90.00
_cell.angle_beta   90.00
_cell.angle_gamma   90.00
#
_symmetry.space_group_name_H-M   'P 1'
#
loop_
_entity.id
_entity.type
_entity.pdbx_description
1 polymer ?
#
loop_
_entity_poly.entity_id
_entity_poly.type
_entity_poly.pdbx_seq_one_letter_code
_entity_poly.pdbx_strand_id
1 'polypeptide(L)' 'MKFTSYWLDTAPQGPDRSRTEVGGRAEVAVVGAGLTGLSAALHLARK' A
#
# COMPACT_ATOMS: atom_id res chain seq x y z
N MET A 1 9.89 -21.71 -19.24
CA MET A 1 8.94 -21.40 -18.15
C MET A 1 9.15 -19.96 -17.72
N LYS A 2 8.11 -19.13 -17.54
CA LYS A 2 8.27 -17.76 -17.02
C LYS A 2 8.17 -17.81 -15.49
N PHE A 3 9.26 -17.48 -14.80
CA PHE A 3 9.36 -17.55 -13.33
C PHE A 3 8.96 -16.24 -12.63
N THR A 4 8.88 -15.14 -13.37
CA THR A 4 8.48 -13.83 -12.85
C THR A 4 6.99 -13.62 -13.08
N SER A 5 6.27 -13.16 -12.05
CA SER A 5 4.87 -12.71 -12.19
C SER A 5 4.77 -11.65 -13.29
N TYR A 6 3.74 -11.75 -14.13
CA TYR A 6 3.51 -10.77 -15.20
C TYR A 6 3.46 -9.34 -14.69
N TRP A 7 2.89 -9.11 -13.50
CA TRP A 7 2.85 -7.77 -12.91
C TRP A 7 4.25 -7.25 -12.57
N LEU A 8 5.11 -8.08 -11.97
CA LEU A 8 6.49 -7.68 -11.66
C LEU A 8 7.35 -7.47 -12.92
N ASP A 9 6.97 -8.13 -14.01
CA ASP A 9 7.69 -8.06 -15.28
C ASP A 9 7.33 -6.82 -16.11
N THR A 10 6.09 -6.33 -16.01
CA THR A 10 5.60 -5.19 -16.82
C THR A 10 5.34 -3.93 -16.03
N ALA A 11 5.29 -3.99 -14.69
CA ALA A 11 5.10 -2.80 -13.89
C ALA A 11 6.29 -1.84 -14.09
N PRO A 12 6.03 -0.54 -14.29
CA PRO A 12 7.10 0.45 -14.26
C PRO A 12 7.79 0.41 -12.89
N GLN A 13 9.08 0.75 -12.88
CA GLN A 13 9.83 0.87 -11.63
C GLN A 13 9.12 1.87 -10.71
N GLY A 14 8.73 1.39 -9.53
CA GLY A 14 8.19 2.25 -8.49
C GLY A 14 9.29 3.19 -7.95
N PRO A 15 8.92 4.31 -7.34
CA PRO A 15 9.89 5.12 -6.60
C PRO A 15 10.54 4.27 -5.50
N ASP A 16 11.84 4.46 -5.28
CA ASP A 16 12.50 3.88 -4.11
C ASP A 16 11.88 4.47 -2.84
N ARG A 17 11.29 3.59 -2.02
CA ARG A 17 10.69 3.94 -0.73
C ARG A 17 11.42 3.30 0.45
N SER A 18 12.53 2.58 0.22
CA SER A 18 13.25 1.82 1.25
C SER A 18 13.72 2.68 2.44
N ARG A 19 13.93 3.98 2.22
CA ARG A 19 14.34 4.97 3.23
C ARG A 19 13.22 5.93 3.64
N THR A 20 11.98 5.66 3.24
CA THR A 20 10.85 6.54 3.60
C THR A 20 10.47 6.27 5.05
N GLU A 21 10.78 7.21 5.93
CA GLU A 21 10.24 7.19 7.29
C GLU A 21 8.75 7.56 7.25
N VAL A 22 7.91 6.73 7.86
CA VAL A 22 6.50 7.06 8.07
C VAL A 22 6.40 7.77 9.42
N GLY A 23 6.23 9.09 9.37
CA GLY A 23 6.10 9.92 10.57
C GLY A 23 4.70 9.86 11.19
N GLY A 24 4.61 10.33 12.43
CA GLY A 24 3.35 10.45 13.18
C GLY A 24 2.95 9.17 13.93
N ARG A 25 1.82 9.25 14.63
CA ARG A 25 1.21 8.12 15.33
C ARG A 25 -0.13 7.82 14.69
N ALA A 26 -0.38 6.56 14.40
CA ALA A 26 -1.69 6.08 13.98
C ALA A 26 -2.24 5.15 15.07
N GLU A 27 -3.52 5.25 15.36
CA GLU A 27 -4.24 4.30 16.21
C GLU A 27 -4.49 2.99 15.46
N VAL A 28 -4.73 3.11 14.14
CA VAL A 28 -4.91 1.97 13.24
C VAL A 28 -4.11 2.19 11.96
N ALA A 29 -3.36 1.16 11.54
CA ALA A 29 -2.70 1.10 10.24
C ALA A 29 -3.42 0.12 9.31
N VAL A 30 -3.70 0.54 8.07
CA VAL A 30 -4.36 -0.28 7.05
C VAL A 30 -3.35 -0.71 6.00
N VAL A 31 -3.20 -2.01 5.79
CA VAL A 31 -2.29 -2.57 4.78
C VAL A 31 -3.06 -2.81 3.47
N GLY A 32 -2.71 -2.03 2.45
CA GLY A 32 -3.32 -2.07 1.12
C GLY A 32 -4.30 -0.92 0.89
N ALA A 33 -4.00 -0.09 -0.11
CA ALA A 33 -4.80 1.08 -0.48
C ALA A 33 -5.81 0.81 -1.62
N GLY A 34 -6.35 -0.42 -1.68
CA GLY A 34 -7.44 -0.78 -2.59
C GLY A 34 -8.81 -0.35 -2.05
N LEU A 35 -9.89 -0.71 -2.75
CA LEU A 35 -11.27 -0.35 -2.37
C LEU A 35 -11.60 -0.73 -0.92
N THR A 36 -11.30 -1.97 -0.52
CA THR A 36 -11.57 -2.47 0.84
C THR A 36 -10.77 -1.69 1.89
N GLY A 37 -9.48 -1.47 1.66
CA GLY A 37 -8.62 -0.76 2.61
C GLY A 37 -9.01 0.70 2.77
N LEU A 38 -9.28 1.41 1.68
CA LEU A 38 -9.74 2.80 1.72
C LEU A 38 -11.14 2.92 2.35
N SER A 39 -12.05 1.97 2.08
CA SER A 39 -13.37 1.94 2.72
C SER A 39 -13.24 1.74 4.24
N ALA A 40 -12.34 0.85 4.68
CA ALA A 40 -12.06 0.63 6.09
C ALA A 40 -11.45 1.88 6.74
N ALA A 41 -10.43 2.48 6.13
CA ALA A 41 -9.80 3.71 6.61
C ALA A 41 -10.82 4.85 6.76
N LEU A 42 -11.69 5.04 5.76
CA LEU A 42 -12.74 6.05 5.81
C LEU A 42 -13.75 5.81 6.94
N HIS A 43 -14.16 4.56 7.16
CA HIS A 43 -15.09 4.24 8.25
C HIS A 43 -14.45 4.43 9.62
N LEU A 44 -13.17 4.05 9.78
CA LEU A 44 -12.43 4.23 11.03
C LEU A 44 -12.20 5.71 11.34
N ALA A 45 -11.88 6.54 10.35
CA ALA A 45 -11.63 7.97 10.54
C ALA A 45 -12.89 8.80 10.85
N ARG A 46 -14.09 8.24 10.64
CA ARG A 46 -15.38 8.91 10.89
C ARG A 46 -15.99 8.55 12.25
N LYS A 47 -15.38 7.62 12.98
CA LYS A 47 -15.79 7.24 14.34
C LYS A 47 -14.84 7.86 15.35
#